data_AF-U2T5S1-F1
#
_entry.id   AF-U2T5S1-F1
#
_cell.length_a   1.000
_cell.length_b   1.000
_cell.length_c   1.000
_cell.angle_alpha   90.00
_cell.angle_beta   90.00
_cell.angle_gamma   90.00
#
_symmetry.space_group_name_H-M   'P 1'
#
loop_
_entity.id
_entity.type
_entity.pdbx_description
1 polymer ?
#
loop_
_entity_poly.entity_id
_entity_poly.type
_entity_poly.pdbx_seq_one_letter_code
_entity_poly.pdbx_strand_id
1 'polypeptide(L)' 'MTLVAGVDSSTQSCKVVVRDLETGALVRSGRAAHPDGTEV' A
#
# COMPACT_ATOMS: atom_id res chain seq x y z
N MET A 1 -15.03 7.97 -10.84
CA MET A 1 -14.03 8.13 -9.76
C MET A 1 -12.84 7.29 -10.12
N THR A 2 -11.71 7.92 -10.45
CA THR A 2 -10.47 7.20 -10.82
C THR A 2 -9.66 7.01 -9.55
N LEU A 3 -9.31 5.76 -9.25
CA LEU A 3 -8.52 5.44 -8.06
C LEU A 3 -7.11 5.02 -8.48
N VAL A 4 -6.11 5.44 -7.72
CA VAL A 4 -4.72 5.00 -7.84
C VAL A 4 -4.26 4.29 -6.58
N ALA A 5 -3.35 3.34 -6.75
CA ALA A 5 -2.74 2.60 -5.65
C ALA A 5 -1.28 3.04 -5.47
N GLY A 6 -0.95 3.55 -4.29
CA GLY A 6 0.43 3.66 -3.83
C GLY A 6 0.84 2.35 -3.17
N VAL A 7 1.90 1.73 -3.67
CA VAL A 7 2.47 0.51 -3.12
C VAL A 7 3.82 0.85 -2.51
N ASP A 8 3.97 0.53 -1.23
CA ASP A 8 5.22 0.65 -0.48
C ASP A 8 5.62 -0.76 -0.02
N SER A 9 6.70 -1.27 -0.61
CA SER A 9 7.27 -2.57 -0.30
C SER A 9 8.60 -2.34 0.41
N SER A 10 8.59 -2.60 1.72
CA SER A 10 9.80 -2.57 2.56
C SER A 10 10.25 -3.99 2.85
N THR A 11 11.45 -4.16 3.40
CA THR A 11 12.03 -5.47 3.75
C THR A 11 11.08 -6.36 4.56
N GLN A 12 10.29 -5.76 5.47
CA GLN A 12 9.44 -6.49 6.42
C GLN A 12 7.94 -6.42 6.18
N SER A 13 7.48 -5.61 5.24
CA SER A 13 6.06 -5.53 4.96
C SER A 13 5.75 -4.84 3.65
N CYS A 14 4.59 -5.19 3.09
CA CYS A 14 3.95 -4.40 2.06
C CYS A 14 2.79 -3.59 2.65
N LYS A 15 2.70 -2.32 2.25
CA LYS A 15 1.57 -1.45 2.50
C LYS A 15 1.01 -0.99 1.16
N VAL A 16 -0.32 -0.95 1.08
CA VAL A 16 -1.04 -0.41 -0.07
C VAL A 16 -1.98 0.68 0.42
N VAL A 17 -1.97 1.82 -0.26
CA VAL A 17 -2.92 2.90 -0.05
C VAL A 17 -3.66 3.15 -1.35
N VAL A 18 -4.99 3.21 -1.29
CA VAL A 18 -5.83 3.56 -2.43
C VAL A 18 -6.31 4.99 -2.24
N ARG A 19 -6.05 5.82 -3.24
CA ARG A 19 -6.35 7.25 -3.24
C ARG A 19 -7.23 7.60 -4.43
N ASP A 20 -8.12 8.55 -4.24
CA ASP A 20 -8.77 9.22 -5.37
C ASP A 20 -7.73 10.03 -6.16
N LEU A 21 -7.72 9.89 -7.49
CA LEU A 21 -6.69 10.48 -8.35
C LEU A 21 -6.79 12.01 -8.39
N GLU A 22 -8.00 12.55 -8.38
CA GLU A 22 -8.21 13.99 -8.58
C GLU A 22 -7.95 14.76 -7.28
N THR A 23 -8.39 14.22 -6.15
CA THR A 23 -8.34 14.92 -4.84
C THR A 23 -7.20 14.45 -3.94
N GLY A 24 -6.63 13.27 -4.20
CA GLY A 24 -5.70 12.62 -3.28
C GLY A 24 -6.34 12.11 -1.98
N ALA A 25 -7.67 12.09 -1.88
CA ALA A 25 -8.36 11.59 -0.70
C ALA A 25 -8.05 10.10 -0.46
N LEU A 26 -7.79 9.71 0.79
CA LEU A 26 -7.58 8.30 1.15
C LEU A 26 -8.92 7.57 1.10
N VAL A 27 -9.01 6.55 0.28
CA VAL A 27 -10.23 5.74 0.12
C VAL A 27 -10.10 4.43 0.91
N ARG A 28 -8.95 3.75 0.83
CA ARG A 28 -8.66 2.51 1.58
C ARG A 28 -7.16 2.40 1.89
N SER A 29 -6.82 1.60 2.89
CA SER A 29 -5.45 1.19 3.15
C SER A 29 -5.40 -0.24 3.65
N GLY A 30 -4.27 -0.90 3.42
CA GLY A 30 -3.97 -2.24 3.91
C GLY A 30 -2.47 -2.41 4.13
N ARG A 31 -2.11 -3.31 5.04
CA ARG A 31 -0.73 -3.68 5.31
C ARG A 31 -0.67 -5.16 5.69
N ALA A 32 0.37 -5.84 5.22
CA ALA A 32 0.70 -7.20 5.64
C ALA A 32 2.20 -7.30 5.92
N ALA A 33 2.56 -7.97 7.01
CA ALA A 33 3.94 -8.32 7.29
C ALA A 33 4.40 -9.44 6.36
N HIS A 34 5.67 -9.41 5.98
CA HIS A 34 6.29 -10.59 5.38
C HIS A 34 6.52 -11.64 6.46
N PRO A 35 6.48 -12.93 6.13
CA PRO A 35 6.98 -13.96 7.03
C PRO A 35 8.45 -13.70 7.39
N ASP A 36 8.82 -13.93 8.64
CA ASP A 36 10.20 -13.82 9.10
C ASP A 36 11.15 -14.66 8.21
N GLY A 37 12.32 -14.11 7.89
CA GLY A 37 13.32 -14.79 7.06
C GLY A 37 13.01 -14.89 5.56
N THR A 38 11.92 -14.25 5.08
CA THR A 38 11.62 -14.11 3.64
C THR A 38 11.91 -12.70 3.09
N GLU A 39 12.50 -11.86 3.93
CA GLU A 39 12.99 -10.53 3.61
C GLU A 39 14.09 -10.56 2.54
N VAL A 40 14.06 -9.58 1.63
CA VAL A 40 15.05 -9.36 0.54
C VAL A 40 15.76 -8.03 0.76
#